data_AF-A0A843FEI8-F1
#
_entry.id   AF-A0A843FEI8-F1
#
_cell.length_a   1.000
_cell.length_b   1.000
_cell.length_c   1.000
_cell.angle_alpha   90.00
_cell.angle_beta   90.00
_cell.angle_gamma   90.00
#
_symmetry.space_group_name_H-M   'P 1'
#
loop_
_entity.id
_entity.type
_entity.pdbx_description
1 polymer ?
#
loop_
_entity_poly.entity_id
_entity_poly.type
_entity_poly.pdbx_seq_one_letter_code
_entity_poly.pdbx_strand_id
1 'polypeptide(L)'
;TMEALGIEVGMAILNGQKSFTEHPYISGMFKGMEVDMVPCFAVSSAEKIKSSVDRTPYHARYILNNTDPAMRDEMRLMKKFMKGIGTYGAEPHVRGFSGYLCEIITLYYGGFLNALKAVAEWKEGVKLNFGNGEGNFSRVAMIFYDPVDGRRNVASAVHVDTLSRFITAARRYMESPDRRFFFPNKREPFDEKGIRARLDIRGSTLISVSFRRPNVLDDILHSQIWKTESAIEKRLHYYGFDPLRSVHSVTEREVIFVFELATNQLSETYVHEGPVPWVNNADNFLKVWENNPYGAPFILEGRWRVVRKRPFRDAGNMILKEATQLGVGKDMNPNSIIIRDHDETIEHVDKAILTEMLDPRYPWEN
;
A
#
# COMPACT_ATOMS: atom_id res chain seq x y z
N THR A 1 2.83 -20.42 -30.07
CA THR A 1 3.46 -19.11 -29.75
C THR A 1 4.62 -19.34 -28.80
N MET A 2 5.52 -18.36 -28.63
CA MET A 2 6.62 -18.46 -27.64
C MET A 2 6.10 -18.85 -26.25
N GLU A 3 5.00 -18.23 -25.82
CA GLU A 3 4.36 -18.52 -24.54
C GLU A 3 3.88 -19.96 -24.43
N ALA A 4 3.19 -20.48 -25.45
CA ALA A 4 2.68 -21.86 -25.44
C ALA A 4 3.81 -22.88 -25.32
N LEU A 5 4.88 -22.71 -26.10
CA LEU A 5 6.05 -23.59 -26.05
C LEU A 5 6.79 -23.46 -24.71
N GLY A 6 6.93 -22.24 -24.20
CA GLY A 6 7.55 -21.98 -22.90
C GLY A 6 6.83 -22.65 -21.74
N ILE A 7 5.49 -22.57 -21.74
CA ILE A 7 4.63 -23.25 -20.76
C ILE A 7 4.78 -24.76 -20.86
N GLU A 8 4.76 -25.31 -22.07
CA GLU A 8 4.91 -26.76 -22.31
C GLU A 8 6.25 -27.28 -21.76
N VAL A 9 7.35 -26.60 -22.08
CA VAL A 9 8.69 -26.95 -21.57
C VAL A 9 8.76 -26.79 -20.05
N GLY A 10 8.22 -25.69 -19.51
CA GLY A 10 8.19 -25.46 -18.07
C GLY A 10 7.42 -26.56 -17.31
N MET A 11 6.26 -26.97 -17.84
CA MET A 11 5.47 -28.06 -17.28
C MET A 11 6.23 -29.39 -17.31
N ALA A 12 6.88 -29.70 -18.44
CA ALA A 12 7.64 -30.94 -18.60
C ALA A 12 8.84 -31.03 -17.64
N ILE A 13 9.48 -29.91 -17.32
CA ILE A 13 10.69 -29.87 -16.47
C ILE A 13 10.35 -29.74 -14.98
N LEU A 14 9.41 -28.86 -14.63
CA LEU A 14 9.12 -28.51 -13.25
C LEU A 14 7.95 -29.29 -12.65
N ASN A 15 7.07 -29.87 -13.49
CA ASN A 15 5.75 -30.36 -13.08
C ASN A 15 5.02 -29.35 -12.18
N GLY A 16 5.18 -28.07 -12.53
CA GLY A 16 4.85 -26.92 -11.69
C GLY A 16 3.43 -26.40 -11.92
N GLN A 17 3.15 -25.24 -11.32
CA GLN A 17 1.90 -24.52 -11.53
C GLN A 17 2.11 -23.38 -12.52
N LYS A 18 1.09 -23.14 -13.35
CA LYS A 18 1.07 -21.99 -14.24
C LYS A 18 0.75 -20.73 -13.43
N SER A 19 1.67 -19.79 -13.46
CA SER A 19 1.58 -18.50 -12.78
C SER A 19 1.50 -17.35 -13.79
N PHE A 20 1.08 -16.17 -13.33
CA PHE A 20 0.90 -15.00 -14.18
C PHE A 20 1.32 -13.72 -13.45
N THR A 21 2.11 -12.90 -14.14
CA THR A 21 2.28 -11.48 -13.84
C THR A 21 1.72 -10.68 -15.01
N GLU A 22 2.57 -10.33 -15.98
CA GLU A 22 2.19 -9.79 -17.30
C GLU A 22 2.19 -10.86 -18.40
N HIS A 23 3.07 -11.86 -18.27
CA HIS A 23 3.18 -13.01 -19.16
C HIS A 23 3.08 -14.31 -18.36
N PRO A 24 2.51 -15.39 -18.95
CA PRO A 24 2.46 -16.69 -18.29
C PRO A 24 3.86 -17.29 -18.11
N TYR A 25 4.09 -17.88 -16.95
CA TYR A 25 5.31 -18.64 -16.62
C TYR A 25 4.96 -19.87 -15.79
N ILE A 26 5.92 -20.78 -15.61
CA ILE A 26 5.76 -21.96 -14.75
C ILE A 26 6.64 -21.80 -13.52
N SER A 27 6.03 -21.93 -12.34
CA SER A 27 6.74 -22.01 -11.06
C SER A 27 6.68 -23.44 -10.55
N GLY A 28 7.80 -23.97 -10.04
CA GLY A 28 7.83 -25.29 -9.46
C GLY A 28 9.15 -25.61 -8.77
N MET A 29 9.29 -26.86 -8.34
CA MET A 29 10.50 -27.32 -7.66
C MET A 29 11.42 -28.04 -8.63
N PHE A 30 12.68 -27.60 -8.73
CA PHE A 30 13.72 -28.29 -9.47
C PHE A 30 14.92 -28.56 -8.55
N LYS A 31 15.25 -29.85 -8.35
CA LYS A 31 16.36 -30.28 -7.49
C LYS A 31 16.32 -29.66 -6.08
N GLY A 32 15.13 -29.54 -5.49
CA GLY A 32 14.94 -29.00 -4.14
C GLY A 32 14.96 -27.47 -4.04
N MET A 33 15.02 -26.76 -5.16
CA MET A 33 14.90 -25.30 -5.21
C MET A 33 13.64 -24.87 -5.94
N GLU A 34 13.04 -23.79 -5.48
CA GLU A 34 11.96 -23.12 -6.21
C GLU A 34 12.55 -22.43 -7.45
N VAL A 35 11.93 -22.66 -8.61
CA VAL A 35 12.37 -22.19 -9.92
C VAL A 35 11.19 -21.64 -10.69
N ASP A 36 11.38 -20.43 -11.23
CA ASP A 36 10.49 -19.83 -12.21
C ASP A 36 11.06 -19.96 -13.62
N MET A 37 10.32 -20.60 -14.51
CA MET A 37 10.63 -20.70 -15.93
C MET A 37 9.80 -19.70 -16.73
N VAL A 38 10.44 -18.59 -17.10
CA VAL A 38 9.82 -17.46 -17.79
C VAL A 38 10.25 -17.45 -19.27
N PRO A 39 9.33 -17.66 -20.23
CA PRO A 39 9.66 -17.56 -21.64
C PRO A 39 9.84 -16.09 -22.06
N CYS A 40 10.89 -15.80 -22.83
CA CYS A 40 11.15 -14.48 -23.40
C CYS A 40 11.71 -14.58 -24.82
N PHE A 41 11.60 -13.51 -25.61
CA PHE A 41 12.19 -13.44 -26.93
C PHE A 41 13.69 -13.23 -26.84
N ALA A 42 14.43 -13.99 -27.67
CA ALA A 42 15.84 -13.73 -27.91
C ALA A 42 16.01 -12.50 -28.83
N VAL A 43 15.86 -11.31 -28.26
CA VAL A 43 16.10 -10.04 -28.96
C VAL A 43 17.60 -9.74 -29.01
N SER A 44 18.07 -9.04 -30.04
CA SER A 44 19.51 -8.76 -30.24
C SER A 44 20.03 -7.52 -29.51
N SER A 45 19.15 -6.63 -29.05
CA SER A 45 19.50 -5.47 -28.22
C SER A 45 18.33 -5.06 -27.33
N ALA A 46 18.61 -4.27 -26.29
CA ALA A 46 17.60 -3.72 -25.40
C ALA A 46 16.59 -2.82 -26.15
N GLU A 47 17.01 -2.12 -27.20
CA GLU A 47 16.11 -1.31 -28.03
C GLU A 47 15.04 -2.13 -28.77
N LYS A 48 15.26 -3.44 -28.92
CA LYS A 48 14.36 -4.36 -29.64
C LYS A 48 13.46 -5.17 -28.71
N ILE A 49 13.44 -4.85 -27.42
CA ILE A 49 12.55 -5.46 -26.41
C ILE A 49 11.10 -5.40 -26.91
N LYS A 50 10.40 -6.54 -26.88
CA LYS A 50 8.99 -6.66 -27.29
C LYS A 50 8.05 -6.82 -26.10
N SER A 51 8.56 -7.36 -25.00
CA SER A 51 7.85 -7.59 -23.76
C SER A 51 8.69 -7.21 -22.55
N SER A 52 8.07 -7.00 -21.39
CA SER A 52 8.80 -6.67 -20.16
C SER A 52 9.79 -7.75 -19.72
N VAL A 53 9.51 -9.02 -20.03
CA VAL A 53 10.36 -10.16 -19.67
C VAL A 53 11.62 -10.26 -20.53
N ASP A 54 11.61 -9.68 -21.75
CA ASP A 54 12.78 -9.66 -22.64
C ASP A 54 13.93 -8.81 -22.07
N ARG A 55 13.64 -7.91 -21.11
CA ARG A 55 14.68 -7.07 -20.47
C ARG A 55 15.48 -7.81 -19.42
N THR A 56 14.88 -8.82 -18.77
CA THR A 56 15.47 -9.52 -17.62
C THR A 56 16.86 -10.08 -17.90
N PRO A 57 17.14 -10.74 -19.05
CA PRO A 57 18.49 -11.19 -19.38
C PRO A 57 19.51 -10.05 -19.51
N TYR A 58 19.08 -8.88 -20.00
CA TYR A 58 19.95 -7.72 -20.13
C TYR A 58 20.25 -7.06 -18.78
N HIS A 59 19.27 -6.97 -17.87
CA HIS A 59 19.52 -6.52 -16.50
C HIS A 59 20.55 -7.40 -15.80
N ALA A 60 20.39 -8.73 -15.90
CA ALA A 60 21.32 -9.68 -15.30
C ALA A 60 22.74 -9.51 -15.86
N ARG A 61 22.90 -9.40 -17.18
CA ARG A 61 24.21 -9.14 -17.81
C ARG A 61 24.79 -7.79 -17.38
N TYR A 62 23.97 -6.74 -17.32
CA TYR A 62 24.43 -5.41 -16.90
C TYR A 62 25.02 -5.46 -15.48
N ILE A 63 24.31 -6.05 -14.53
CA ILE A 63 24.80 -6.19 -13.15
C ILE A 63 26.06 -7.05 -13.11
N LEU A 64 26.08 -8.21 -13.77
CA LEU A 64 27.25 -9.10 -13.75
C LEU A 64 28.51 -8.46 -14.35
N ASN A 65 28.36 -7.67 -15.41
CA ASN A 65 29.47 -7.01 -16.09
C ASN A 65 30.00 -5.77 -15.35
N ASN A 66 29.18 -5.14 -14.50
CA ASN A 66 29.53 -3.92 -13.77
C ASN A 66 29.78 -4.16 -12.28
N THR A 67 29.85 -5.42 -11.82
CA THR A 67 30.06 -5.75 -10.41
C THR A 67 31.12 -6.83 -10.21
N ASP A 68 31.95 -6.62 -9.20
CA ASP A 68 32.86 -7.63 -8.65
C ASP A 68 32.20 -8.34 -7.44
N PRO A 69 32.84 -9.37 -6.84
CA PRO A 69 32.30 -10.04 -5.67
C PRO A 69 32.04 -9.12 -4.47
N ALA A 70 32.89 -8.11 -4.23
CA ALA A 70 32.75 -7.19 -3.10
C ALA A 70 31.51 -6.30 -3.25
N MET A 71 31.28 -5.75 -4.43
CA MET A 71 30.08 -4.97 -4.73
C MET A 71 28.80 -5.82 -4.59
N ARG A 72 28.86 -7.11 -4.92
CA ARG A 72 27.71 -8.01 -4.72
C ARG A 72 27.39 -8.24 -3.25
N ASP A 73 28.38 -8.20 -2.36
CA ASP A 73 28.15 -8.24 -0.90
C ASP A 73 27.52 -6.95 -0.39
N GLU A 74 27.97 -5.79 -0.89
CA GLU A 74 27.33 -4.49 -0.62
C GLU A 74 25.86 -4.47 -1.06
N MET A 75 25.55 -5.04 -2.23
CA MET A 75 24.17 -5.17 -2.72
C MET A 75 23.33 -6.09 -1.82
N ARG A 76 23.89 -7.19 -1.32
CA ARG A 76 23.21 -8.07 -0.34
C ARG A 76 22.94 -7.33 0.95
N LEU A 77 23.90 -6.51 1.41
CA LEU A 77 23.75 -5.67 2.60
C LEU A 77 22.62 -4.66 2.43
N MET A 78 22.57 -3.95 1.29
CA MET A 78 21.47 -3.05 0.93
C MET A 78 20.13 -3.76 0.96
N LYS A 79 20.00 -4.90 0.26
CA LYS A 79 18.75 -5.67 0.24
C LYS A 79 18.34 -6.11 1.65
N LYS A 80 19.30 -6.52 2.49
CA LYS A 80 19.03 -6.94 3.86
C LYS A 80 18.61 -5.78 4.75
N PHE A 81 19.22 -4.61 4.60
CA PHE A 81 18.80 -3.37 5.26
C PHE A 81 17.36 -3.04 4.87
N MET A 82 17.06 -2.98 3.57
CA MET A 82 15.73 -2.65 3.05
C MET A 82 14.66 -3.66 3.48
N LYS A 83 15.01 -4.95 3.60
CA LYS A 83 14.12 -5.96 4.21
C LYS A 83 13.87 -5.67 5.69
N GLY A 84 14.90 -5.37 6.47
CA GLY A 84 14.76 -5.09 7.90
C GLY A 84 13.95 -3.82 8.18
N ILE A 85 14.10 -2.79 7.33
CA ILE A 85 13.33 -1.57 7.44
C ILE A 85 11.96 -1.65 6.73
N GLY A 86 11.61 -2.76 6.07
CA GLY A 86 10.30 -2.97 5.43
C GLY A 86 10.06 -2.15 4.15
N THR A 87 11.08 -1.93 3.34
CA THR A 87 10.99 -1.19 2.05
C THR A 87 11.42 -2.03 0.83
N TYR A 88 11.85 -3.28 1.03
CA TYR A 88 12.26 -4.21 -0.03
C TYR A 88 11.06 -4.96 -0.62
N GLY A 89 10.91 -4.89 -1.94
CA GLY A 89 9.80 -5.53 -2.67
C GLY A 89 9.06 -4.53 -3.56
N ALA A 90 8.75 -4.90 -4.80
CA ALA A 90 8.01 -4.04 -5.75
C ALA A 90 6.55 -4.49 -5.93
N GLU A 91 6.17 -5.56 -5.25
CA GLU A 91 4.83 -6.10 -5.21
C GLU A 91 3.82 -5.13 -4.54
N PRO A 92 2.52 -5.21 -4.88
CA PRO A 92 1.52 -4.21 -4.48
C PRO A 92 1.35 -4.01 -2.98
N HIS A 93 1.74 -4.98 -2.15
CA HIS A 93 1.65 -4.87 -0.70
C HIS A 93 2.79 -4.06 -0.08
N VAL A 94 3.99 -4.12 -0.66
CA VAL A 94 5.16 -3.34 -0.20
C VAL A 94 5.23 -1.97 -0.87
N ARG A 95 4.94 -1.90 -2.18
CA ARG A 95 5.10 -0.67 -2.99
C ARG A 95 6.48 -0.03 -2.79
N GLY A 96 7.52 -0.85 -2.82
CA GLY A 96 8.87 -0.48 -2.45
C GLY A 96 9.89 -0.73 -3.56
N PHE A 97 11.09 -1.07 -3.13
CA PHE A 97 12.26 -1.14 -3.98
C PHE A 97 12.49 -2.57 -4.45
N SER A 98 12.42 -2.80 -5.76
CA SER A 98 12.74 -4.11 -6.36
C SER A 98 14.19 -4.51 -6.09
N GLY A 99 14.48 -5.81 -6.19
CA GLY A 99 15.85 -6.31 -6.06
C GLY A 99 16.83 -5.65 -7.04
N TYR A 100 16.41 -5.46 -8.30
CA TYR A 100 17.19 -4.76 -9.31
C TYR A 100 17.40 -3.28 -8.96
N LEU A 101 16.37 -2.59 -8.44
CA LEU A 101 16.51 -1.21 -8.00
C LEU A 101 17.53 -1.07 -6.86
N CYS A 102 17.51 -1.98 -5.90
CA CYS A 102 18.48 -2.02 -4.81
C CYS A 102 19.92 -2.17 -5.34
N GLU A 103 20.11 -3.06 -6.32
CA GLU A 103 21.40 -3.30 -6.96
C GLU A 103 21.91 -2.03 -7.66
N ILE A 104 21.11 -1.43 -8.55
CA ILE A 104 21.55 -0.25 -9.30
C ILE A 104 21.75 0.99 -8.42
N ILE A 105 21.00 1.16 -7.33
CA ILE A 105 21.26 2.22 -6.33
C ILE A 105 22.61 2.00 -5.68
N THR A 106 22.88 0.78 -5.22
CA THR A 106 24.16 0.45 -4.56
C THR A 106 25.33 0.65 -5.53
N LEU A 107 25.18 0.21 -6.78
CA LEU A 107 26.17 0.40 -7.84
C LEU A 107 26.40 1.88 -8.14
N TYR A 108 25.33 2.67 -8.28
CA TYR A 108 25.40 4.09 -8.64
C TYR A 108 26.21 4.92 -7.64
N TYR A 109 26.06 4.65 -6.34
CA TYR A 109 26.82 5.35 -5.29
C TYR A 109 28.12 4.62 -4.89
N GLY A 110 28.43 3.49 -5.51
CA GLY A 110 29.66 2.74 -5.25
C GLY A 110 29.71 2.08 -3.87
N GLY A 111 28.59 1.56 -3.38
CA GLY A 111 28.52 0.78 -2.13
C GLY A 111 27.36 1.19 -1.21
N PHE A 112 27.10 0.36 -0.20
CA PHE A 112 25.97 0.49 0.73
C PHE A 112 26.03 1.80 1.54
N LEU A 113 27.17 2.09 2.19
CA LEU A 113 27.28 3.28 3.04
C LEU A 113 27.18 4.58 2.24
N ASN A 114 27.77 4.63 1.05
CA ASN A 114 27.67 5.80 0.18
C ASN A 114 26.24 6.00 -0.32
N ALA A 115 25.56 4.91 -0.67
CA ALA A 115 24.15 4.96 -1.02
C ALA A 115 23.30 5.49 0.14
N LEU A 116 23.49 5.02 1.38
CA LEU A 116 22.72 5.53 2.53
C LEU A 116 22.99 7.01 2.82
N LYS A 117 24.24 7.48 2.71
CA LYS A 117 24.57 8.91 2.83
C LYS A 117 23.82 9.75 1.81
N ALA A 118 23.74 9.30 0.56
CA ALA A 118 22.99 10.00 -0.48
C ALA A 118 21.48 9.93 -0.24
N VAL A 119 20.96 8.77 0.15
CA VAL A 119 19.53 8.55 0.45
C VAL A 119 19.06 9.44 1.60
N ALA A 120 19.89 9.69 2.61
CA ALA A 120 19.57 10.59 3.70
C ALA A 120 19.25 12.03 3.23
N GLU A 121 19.80 12.44 2.09
CA GLU A 121 19.61 13.76 1.48
C GLU A 121 18.54 13.76 0.37
N TRP A 122 17.95 12.61 0.05
CA TRP A 122 16.89 12.56 -0.94
C TRP A 122 15.64 13.30 -0.49
N LYS A 123 14.84 13.67 -1.48
CA LYS A 123 13.50 14.23 -1.34
C LYS A 123 12.58 13.59 -2.38
N GLU A 124 11.28 13.77 -2.22
CA GLU A 124 10.31 13.39 -3.24
C GLU A 124 10.70 14.01 -4.60
N GLY A 125 10.60 13.21 -5.65
CA GLY A 125 10.97 13.60 -7.01
C GLY A 125 12.46 13.49 -7.33
N VAL A 126 13.28 12.85 -6.48
CA VAL A 126 14.69 12.56 -6.80
C VAL A 126 14.80 11.81 -8.14
N LYS A 127 15.78 12.21 -8.96
CA LYS A 127 16.04 11.63 -10.29
C LYS A 127 17.47 11.14 -10.39
N LEU A 128 17.65 9.88 -10.76
CA LEU A 128 18.93 9.20 -10.91
C LEU A 128 19.04 8.59 -12.31
N ASN A 129 20.18 8.76 -12.98
CA ASN A 129 20.45 8.18 -14.29
C ASN A 129 21.95 7.90 -14.47
N PHE A 130 22.29 6.94 -15.33
CA PHE A 130 23.66 6.68 -15.78
C PHE A 130 24.01 7.42 -17.08
N GLY A 131 23.37 8.57 -17.34
CA GLY A 131 23.58 9.37 -18.55
C GLY A 131 22.72 8.99 -19.76
N ASN A 132 21.78 8.03 -19.60
CA ASN A 132 20.94 7.50 -20.68
C ASN A 132 19.44 7.85 -20.53
N GLY A 133 19.09 8.84 -19.71
CA GLY A 133 17.68 9.14 -19.41
C GLY A 133 16.96 9.82 -20.58
N GLU A 134 15.89 9.21 -21.07
CA GLU A 134 15.12 9.70 -22.24
C GLU A 134 13.61 9.87 -21.93
N GLY A 135 13.10 9.21 -20.89
CA GLY A 135 11.68 9.25 -20.51
C GLY A 135 11.26 10.47 -19.68
N ASN A 136 10.00 10.90 -19.83
CA ASN A 136 9.36 11.88 -18.95
C ASN A 136 8.30 11.19 -18.09
N PHE A 137 8.49 11.21 -16.77
CA PHE A 137 7.59 10.58 -15.80
C PHE A 137 6.97 11.65 -14.91
N SER A 138 5.64 11.61 -14.75
CA SER A 138 4.90 12.52 -13.87
C SER A 138 4.22 11.74 -12.75
N ARG A 139 3.99 12.40 -11.61
CA ARG A 139 3.28 11.82 -10.44
C ARG A 139 3.91 10.54 -9.88
N VAL A 140 5.25 10.49 -9.79
CA VAL A 140 6.01 9.38 -9.20
C VAL A 140 6.86 9.87 -8.04
N ALA A 141 7.06 9.04 -7.02
CA ALA A 141 7.83 9.39 -5.83
C ALA A 141 9.32 9.61 -6.14
N MET A 142 9.87 8.82 -7.06
CA MET A 142 11.24 8.97 -7.54
C MET A 142 11.39 8.40 -8.97
N ILE A 143 12.47 8.80 -9.63
CA ILE A 143 12.85 8.30 -10.95
C ILE A 143 14.25 7.72 -10.86
N PHE A 144 14.40 6.46 -11.23
CA PHE A 144 15.69 5.87 -11.57
C PHE A 144 15.59 5.34 -13.00
N TYR A 145 16.26 6.00 -13.94
CA TYR A 145 16.30 5.57 -15.33
C TYR A 145 17.07 4.26 -15.46
N ASP A 146 16.46 3.27 -16.11
CA ASP A 146 17.07 1.95 -16.27
C ASP A 146 18.33 2.06 -17.14
N PRO A 147 19.52 1.60 -16.69
CA PRO A 147 20.73 1.64 -17.50
C PRO A 147 20.65 0.81 -18.78
N VAL A 148 19.70 -0.14 -18.86
CA VAL A 148 19.46 -0.96 -20.05
C VAL A 148 18.41 -0.34 -20.98
N ASP A 149 17.48 0.45 -20.45
CA ASP A 149 16.39 1.08 -21.21
C ASP A 149 16.07 2.49 -20.66
N GLY A 150 16.63 3.51 -21.30
CA GLY A 150 16.49 4.91 -20.90
C GLY A 150 15.06 5.46 -20.87
N ARG A 151 14.09 4.72 -21.43
CA ARG A 151 12.67 5.07 -21.43
C ARG A 151 11.90 4.46 -20.26
N ARG A 152 12.57 3.68 -19.40
CA ARG A 152 11.97 2.99 -18.26
C ARG A 152 12.38 3.63 -16.92
N ASN A 153 11.40 3.84 -16.05
CA ASN A 153 11.64 4.12 -14.63
C ASN A 153 11.64 2.80 -13.83
N VAL A 154 12.79 2.41 -13.29
CA VAL A 154 12.93 1.20 -12.47
C VAL A 154 12.20 1.34 -11.12
N ALA A 155 11.96 2.57 -10.67
CA ALA A 155 11.31 2.89 -9.41
C ALA A 155 9.80 3.15 -9.52
N SER A 156 9.14 2.70 -10.59
CA SER A 156 7.71 2.94 -10.83
C SER A 156 6.79 2.39 -9.74
N ALA A 157 7.22 1.36 -9.00
CA ALA A 157 6.47 0.75 -7.90
C ALA A 157 6.68 1.45 -6.55
N VAL A 158 7.68 2.34 -6.42
CA VAL A 158 8.03 2.97 -5.15
C VAL A 158 6.99 4.02 -4.77
N HIS A 159 6.30 3.80 -3.65
CA HIS A 159 5.38 4.76 -3.05
C HIS A 159 6.13 5.83 -2.26
N VAL A 160 5.54 7.03 -2.13
CA VAL A 160 6.14 8.15 -1.39
C VAL A 160 6.38 7.82 0.09
N ASP A 161 5.49 7.04 0.71
CA ASP A 161 5.67 6.58 2.10
C ASP A 161 6.87 5.64 2.22
N THR A 162 7.04 4.70 1.29
CA THR A 162 8.15 3.74 1.28
C THR A 162 9.49 4.44 1.01
N LEU A 163 9.49 5.44 0.12
CA LEU A 163 10.63 6.35 -0.08
C LEU A 163 10.96 7.12 1.20
N SER A 164 9.96 7.75 1.82
CA SER A 164 10.13 8.56 3.04
C SER A 164 10.64 7.72 4.22
N ARG A 165 10.16 6.47 4.33
CA ARG A 165 10.63 5.49 5.30
C ARG A 165 12.09 5.12 5.06
N PHE A 166 12.50 4.93 3.80
CA PHE A 166 13.90 4.66 3.47
C PHE A 166 14.82 5.84 3.80
N ILE A 167 14.41 7.07 3.45
CA ILE A 167 15.14 8.30 3.80
C ILE A 167 15.31 8.42 5.32
N THR A 168 14.22 8.20 6.06
CA THR A 168 14.23 8.27 7.52
C THR A 168 15.15 7.22 8.13
N ALA A 169 15.04 5.97 7.69
CA ALA A 169 15.90 4.89 8.16
C ALA A 169 17.38 5.14 7.83
N ALA A 170 17.69 5.67 6.64
CA ALA A 170 19.05 6.02 6.26
C ALA A 170 19.63 7.10 7.18
N ARG A 171 18.88 8.18 7.47
CA ARG A 171 19.30 9.22 8.42
C ARG A 171 19.59 8.64 9.80
N ARG A 172 18.66 7.87 10.36
CA ARG A 172 18.81 7.26 11.69
C ARG A 172 19.97 6.27 11.75
N TYR A 173 20.17 5.48 10.71
CA TYR A 173 21.30 4.56 10.63
C TYR A 173 22.63 5.29 10.56
N MET A 174 22.70 6.41 9.83
CA MET A 174 23.92 7.22 9.75
C MET A 174 24.25 7.93 11.07
N GLU A 175 23.25 8.28 11.88
CA GLU A 175 23.43 8.85 13.21
C GLU A 175 23.88 7.79 14.24
N SER A 176 23.21 6.63 14.25
CA SER A 176 23.46 5.55 15.22
C SER A 176 23.27 4.18 14.56
N PRO A 177 24.31 3.63 13.91
CA PRO A 177 24.23 2.33 13.25
C PRO A 177 23.86 1.21 14.24
N ASP A 178 22.91 0.36 13.86
CA ASP A 178 22.44 -0.76 14.68
C ASP A 178 22.06 -1.96 13.81
N ARG A 179 22.23 -3.18 14.33
CA ARG A 179 21.84 -4.42 13.64
C ARG A 179 20.32 -4.53 13.45
N ARG A 180 19.51 -3.85 14.26
CA ARG A 180 18.03 -3.85 14.18
C ARG A 180 17.49 -3.30 12.87
N PHE A 181 18.24 -2.45 12.16
CA PHE A 181 17.87 -2.03 10.81
C PHE A 181 17.91 -3.17 9.79
N PHE A 182 18.66 -4.24 10.07
CA PHE A 182 18.77 -5.43 9.21
C PHE A 182 17.97 -6.61 9.75
N PHE A 183 17.89 -6.71 11.08
CA PHE A 183 17.26 -7.78 11.85
C PHE A 183 16.42 -7.16 12.97
N PRO A 184 15.27 -6.56 12.64
CA PRO A 184 14.42 -5.93 13.65
C PRO A 184 13.92 -6.97 14.64
N ASN A 185 13.80 -6.57 15.92
CA ASN A 185 13.20 -7.41 16.93
C ASN A 185 11.72 -7.60 16.63
N LYS A 186 11.21 -8.82 16.87
CA LYS A 186 9.78 -9.05 16.85
C LYS A 186 9.16 -8.24 17.99
N ARG A 187 8.12 -7.49 17.66
CA ARG A 187 7.40 -6.69 18.62
C ARG A 187 6.38 -7.56 19.35
N GLU A 188 6.39 -7.50 20.67
CA GLU A 188 5.35 -8.10 21.48
C GLU A 188 4.05 -7.29 21.35
N PRO A 189 2.93 -7.94 20.98
CA PRO A 189 1.63 -7.29 20.96
C PRO A 189 1.24 -6.80 22.37
N PHE A 190 0.50 -5.69 22.42
CA PHE A 190 -0.20 -5.32 23.64
C PHE A 190 -1.24 -6.37 23.99
N ASP A 191 -1.46 -6.56 25.29
CA ASP A 191 -2.63 -7.25 25.77
C ASP A 191 -3.88 -6.38 25.59
N GLU A 192 -5.05 -6.95 25.87
CA GLU A 192 -6.32 -6.23 25.77
C GLU A 192 -6.35 -4.97 26.66
N LYS A 193 -5.85 -5.08 27.88
CA LYS A 193 -5.80 -3.96 28.82
C LYS A 193 -4.95 -2.81 28.28
N GLY A 194 -3.81 -3.13 27.67
CA GLY A 194 -2.92 -2.16 27.06
C GLY A 194 -3.48 -1.49 25.81
N ILE A 195 -4.35 -2.18 25.06
CA ILE A 195 -5.10 -1.62 23.93
C ILE A 195 -6.17 -0.65 24.43
N ARG A 196 -7.01 -1.10 25.37
CA ARG A 196 -8.09 -0.28 25.96
C ARG A 196 -7.54 1.00 26.59
N ALA A 197 -6.49 0.89 27.40
CA ALA A 197 -5.87 2.06 28.03
C ALA A 197 -5.39 3.12 27.01
N ARG A 198 -4.90 2.71 25.83
CA ARG A 198 -4.49 3.65 24.78
C ARG A 198 -5.67 4.31 24.07
N LEU A 199 -6.72 3.54 23.80
CA LEU A 199 -7.96 4.07 23.21
C LEU A 199 -8.62 5.06 24.17
N ASP A 200 -8.66 4.74 25.47
CA ASP A 200 -9.18 5.63 26.51
C ASP A 200 -8.42 6.97 26.58
N ILE A 201 -7.08 6.93 26.53
CA ILE A 201 -6.23 8.14 26.49
C ILE A 201 -6.53 8.98 25.25
N ARG A 202 -6.81 8.34 24.11
CA ARG A 202 -7.11 9.02 22.85
C ARG A 202 -8.56 9.50 22.75
N GLY A 203 -9.48 8.91 23.51
CA GLY A 203 -10.91 9.10 23.35
C GLY A 203 -11.45 8.57 22.02
N SER A 204 -10.72 7.64 21.38
CA SER A 204 -11.07 7.07 20.09
C SER A 204 -11.72 5.69 20.24
N THR A 205 -12.45 5.28 19.20
CA THR A 205 -13.11 3.97 19.14
C THR A 205 -12.61 3.17 17.97
N LEU A 206 -12.89 1.86 17.98
CA LEU A 206 -12.49 0.95 16.92
C LEU A 206 -13.74 0.42 16.24
N ILE A 207 -13.60 0.12 14.95
CA ILE A 207 -14.53 -0.70 14.20
C ILE A 207 -13.72 -1.59 13.27
N SER A 208 -14.15 -2.83 13.10
CA SER A 208 -13.56 -3.71 12.09
C SER A 208 -14.60 -4.26 11.14
N VAL A 209 -14.15 -4.44 9.90
CA VAL A 209 -14.93 -4.99 8.80
C VAL A 209 -14.14 -6.14 8.23
N SER A 210 -14.72 -7.34 8.20
CA SER A 210 -14.10 -8.49 7.56
C SER A 210 -14.92 -9.06 6.42
N PHE A 211 -14.22 -9.61 5.43
CA PHE A 211 -14.78 -10.31 4.28
C PHE A 211 -14.16 -11.70 4.23
N ARG A 212 -14.91 -12.68 3.71
CA ARG A 212 -14.31 -13.98 3.40
C ARG A 212 -13.17 -13.80 2.40
N ARG A 213 -12.03 -14.46 2.65
CA ARG A 213 -10.87 -14.40 1.76
C ARG A 213 -11.24 -14.94 0.38
N PRO A 214 -11.08 -14.15 -0.70
CA PRO A 214 -11.31 -14.63 -2.05
C PRO A 214 -10.19 -15.56 -2.51
N ASN A 215 -10.53 -16.50 -3.38
CA ASN A 215 -9.57 -17.44 -3.98
C ASN A 215 -8.89 -16.80 -5.21
N VAL A 216 -7.98 -15.86 -4.95
CA VAL A 216 -7.18 -15.15 -5.97
C VAL A 216 -5.72 -15.10 -5.54
N LEU A 217 -4.82 -14.83 -6.50
CA LEU A 217 -3.40 -14.62 -6.23
C LEU A 217 -3.20 -13.44 -5.25
N ASP A 218 -2.18 -13.52 -4.39
CA ASP A 218 -1.92 -12.53 -3.35
C ASP A 218 -1.74 -11.11 -3.90
N ASP A 219 -1.04 -10.93 -5.02
CA ASP A 219 -0.85 -9.60 -5.63
C ASP A 219 -2.17 -8.95 -6.06
N ILE A 220 -3.10 -9.77 -6.58
CA ILE A 220 -4.45 -9.33 -6.96
C ILE A 220 -5.25 -9.00 -5.69
N LEU A 221 -5.11 -9.82 -4.64
CA LEU A 221 -5.76 -9.60 -3.36
C LEU A 221 -5.30 -8.29 -2.72
N HIS A 222 -4.00 -8.05 -2.60
CA HIS A 222 -3.45 -6.84 -1.97
C HIS A 222 -3.88 -5.56 -2.68
N SER A 223 -3.94 -5.57 -4.00
CA SER A 223 -4.45 -4.42 -4.78
C SER A 223 -5.91 -4.10 -4.43
N GLN A 224 -6.72 -5.14 -4.15
CA GLN A 224 -8.11 -4.99 -3.75
C GLN A 224 -8.30 -4.59 -2.29
N ILE A 225 -7.40 -5.04 -1.42
CA ILE A 225 -7.36 -4.64 0.00
C ILE A 225 -7.22 -3.12 0.09
N TRP A 226 -6.19 -2.55 -0.55
CA TRP A 226 -5.96 -1.10 -0.55
C TRP A 226 -7.15 -0.30 -1.06
N LYS A 227 -7.74 -0.75 -2.17
CA LYS A 227 -8.93 -0.11 -2.75
C LYS A 227 -10.10 -0.14 -1.78
N THR A 228 -10.32 -1.27 -1.13
CA THR A 228 -11.42 -1.48 -0.18
C THR A 228 -11.22 -0.65 1.09
N GLU A 229 -10.04 -0.70 1.69
CA GLU A 229 -9.67 0.09 2.86
C GLU A 229 -9.88 1.58 2.61
N SER A 230 -9.31 2.11 1.52
CA SER A 230 -9.45 3.52 1.15
C SER A 230 -10.90 3.92 0.86
N ALA A 231 -11.71 3.02 0.30
CA ALA A 231 -13.09 3.34 -0.01
C ALA A 231 -13.97 3.36 1.25
N ILE A 232 -13.75 2.44 2.19
CA ILE A 232 -14.42 2.45 3.50
C ILE A 232 -14.00 3.68 4.30
N GLU A 233 -12.70 4.00 4.35
CA GLU A 233 -12.16 5.18 5.03
C GLU A 233 -12.78 6.48 4.49
N LYS A 234 -12.83 6.66 3.16
CA LYS A 234 -13.48 7.82 2.53
C LYS A 234 -14.96 7.92 2.88
N ARG A 235 -15.65 6.79 2.99
CA ARG A 235 -17.08 6.77 3.37
C ARG A 235 -17.29 7.10 4.83
N LEU A 236 -16.47 6.56 5.73
CA LEU A 236 -16.46 6.94 7.14
C LEU A 236 -16.24 8.44 7.30
N HIS A 237 -15.26 9.00 6.61
CA HIS A 237 -15.00 10.45 6.64
C HIS A 237 -16.15 11.25 6.03
N TYR A 238 -16.72 10.83 4.89
CA TYR A 238 -17.85 11.50 4.25
C TYR A 238 -19.08 11.64 5.17
N TYR A 239 -19.37 10.63 5.99
CA TYR A 239 -20.47 10.69 6.96
C TYR A 239 -20.10 11.37 8.30
N GLY A 240 -18.82 11.70 8.49
CA GLY A 240 -18.31 12.48 9.62
C GLY A 240 -17.85 11.66 10.83
N PHE A 241 -17.49 10.39 10.64
CA PHE A 241 -16.92 9.54 11.70
C PHE A 241 -15.41 9.77 11.92
N ASP A 242 -14.77 10.50 11.00
CA ASP A 242 -13.37 10.95 11.06
C ASP A 242 -12.37 9.85 11.44
N PRO A 243 -12.04 8.96 10.48
CA PRO A 243 -11.02 7.93 10.69
C PRO A 243 -9.66 8.56 10.97
N LEU A 244 -8.99 8.08 12.02
CA LEU A 244 -7.67 8.53 12.46
C LEU A 244 -6.56 7.71 11.83
N ARG A 245 -6.74 6.38 11.81
CA ARG A 245 -5.85 5.41 11.16
C ARG A 245 -6.64 4.19 10.73
N SER A 246 -6.08 3.48 9.75
CA SER A 246 -6.55 2.16 9.37
C SER A 246 -5.37 1.19 9.23
N VAL A 247 -5.68 -0.08 9.41
CA VAL A 247 -4.77 -1.21 9.18
C VAL A 247 -5.58 -2.39 8.65
N HIS A 248 -4.92 -3.33 7.97
CA HIS A 248 -5.56 -4.54 7.48
C HIS A 248 -4.72 -5.80 7.76
N SER A 249 -5.39 -6.93 7.99
CA SER A 249 -4.76 -8.24 8.08
C SER A 249 -5.42 -9.22 7.12
N VAL A 250 -4.64 -10.20 6.70
CA VAL A 250 -5.10 -11.28 5.84
C VAL A 250 -4.81 -12.59 6.53
N THR A 251 -5.85 -13.37 6.79
CA THR A 251 -5.73 -14.74 7.31
C THR A 251 -6.00 -15.74 6.19
N GLU A 252 -5.96 -17.03 6.47
CA GLU A 252 -6.40 -18.05 5.51
C GLU A 252 -7.89 -17.98 5.19
N ARG A 253 -8.70 -17.37 6.07
CA ARG A 253 -10.18 -17.40 6.00
C ARG A 253 -10.80 -16.06 5.66
N GLU A 254 -10.21 -14.97 6.11
CA GLU A 254 -10.77 -13.64 6.00
C GLU A 254 -9.72 -12.55 5.75
N VAL A 255 -10.18 -11.46 5.15
CA VAL A 255 -9.50 -10.17 5.09
C VAL A 255 -10.19 -9.27 6.10
N ILE A 256 -9.43 -8.70 7.04
CA ILE A 256 -9.94 -7.84 8.10
C ILE A 256 -9.39 -6.44 7.91
N PHE A 257 -10.26 -5.44 7.95
CA PHE A 257 -9.91 -4.03 7.99
C PHE A 257 -10.28 -3.48 9.36
N VAL A 258 -9.39 -2.72 9.99
CA VAL A 258 -9.64 -2.06 11.27
C VAL A 258 -9.49 -0.57 11.05
N PHE A 259 -10.43 0.19 11.59
CA PHE A 259 -10.41 1.65 11.58
C PHE A 259 -10.48 2.16 13.01
N GLU A 260 -9.55 3.04 13.36
CA GLU A 260 -9.65 3.87 14.56
C GLU A 260 -10.43 5.13 14.20
N LEU A 261 -11.54 5.38 14.87
CA LEU A 261 -12.44 6.51 14.63
C LEU A 261 -12.37 7.51 15.76
N ALA A 262 -12.43 8.81 15.43
CA ALA A 262 -12.64 9.84 16.44
C ALA A 262 -13.95 9.63 17.21
N THR A 263 -15.00 9.14 16.53
CA THR A 263 -16.24 8.69 17.16
C THR A 263 -16.92 7.62 16.33
N ASN A 264 -17.53 6.62 16.98
CA ASN A 264 -18.42 5.65 16.33
C ASN A 264 -19.90 6.07 16.41
N GLN A 265 -20.22 7.10 17.22
CA GLN A 265 -21.56 7.63 17.42
C GLN A 265 -21.63 9.13 17.13
N LEU A 266 -22.51 9.50 16.22
CA LEU A 266 -22.76 10.88 15.84
C LEU A 266 -24.04 11.43 16.46
N SER A 267 -24.07 12.76 16.58
CA SER A 267 -25.28 13.53 16.88
C SER A 267 -26.41 13.20 15.91
N GLU A 268 -27.67 13.43 16.31
CA GLU A 268 -28.81 13.17 15.43
C GLU A 268 -28.79 14.06 14.17
N THR A 269 -28.22 15.26 14.28
CA THR A 269 -28.24 16.26 13.22
C THR A 269 -26.86 16.67 12.76
N TYR A 270 -26.80 17.28 11.58
CA TYR A 270 -25.62 17.91 11.01
C TYR A 270 -25.99 19.14 10.18
N VAL A 271 -25.01 20.01 9.92
CA VAL A 271 -25.19 21.17 9.04
C VAL A 271 -25.02 20.71 7.60
N HIS A 272 -26.08 20.82 6.81
CA HIS A 272 -26.09 20.55 5.39
C HIS A 272 -25.85 21.84 4.61
N GLU A 273 -24.83 21.83 3.77
CA GLU A 273 -24.51 22.95 2.89
C GLU A 273 -25.49 23.01 1.71
N GLY A 274 -26.06 24.19 1.52
CA GLY A 274 -26.89 24.57 0.39
C GLY A 274 -26.15 25.48 -0.59
N PRO A 275 -26.89 26.03 -1.57
CA PRO A 275 -26.32 26.91 -2.58
C PRO A 275 -25.92 28.28 -2.00
N VAL A 276 -25.14 29.05 -2.77
CA VAL A 276 -24.98 30.50 -2.50
C VAL A 276 -26.30 31.24 -2.74
N PRO A 277 -26.58 32.36 -2.07
CA PRO A 277 -27.87 33.05 -2.19
C PRO A 277 -28.22 33.59 -3.59
N TRP A 278 -27.23 33.89 -4.43
CA TRP A 278 -27.42 34.55 -5.74
C TRP A 278 -27.56 33.60 -6.93
N VAL A 279 -27.66 32.28 -6.71
CA VAL A 279 -28.00 31.35 -7.81
C VAL A 279 -29.50 31.14 -7.90
N ASN A 280 -30.01 30.98 -9.12
CA ASN A 280 -31.44 30.84 -9.41
C ASN A 280 -32.14 29.68 -8.66
N ASN A 281 -31.39 28.68 -8.19
CA ASN A 281 -31.93 27.53 -7.47
C ASN A 281 -31.94 27.71 -5.93
N ALA A 282 -31.56 28.89 -5.41
CA ALA A 282 -31.55 29.15 -3.96
C ALA A 282 -32.96 29.09 -3.36
N ASP A 283 -33.97 29.62 -4.06
CA ASP A 283 -35.37 29.60 -3.59
C ASP A 283 -35.92 28.17 -3.46
N ASN A 284 -35.48 27.25 -4.31
CA ASN A 284 -35.88 25.85 -4.20
C ASN A 284 -35.32 25.20 -2.93
N PHE A 285 -34.08 25.53 -2.55
CA PHE A 285 -33.51 25.06 -1.28
C PHE A 285 -34.36 25.55 -0.10
N LEU A 286 -34.77 26.83 -0.09
CA LEU A 286 -35.63 27.38 0.97
C LEU A 286 -36.98 26.66 1.03
N LYS A 287 -37.61 26.39 -0.12
CA LYS A 287 -38.89 25.66 -0.21
C LYS A 287 -38.78 24.23 0.33
N VAL A 288 -37.72 23.51 -0.02
CA VAL A 288 -37.49 22.13 0.46
C VAL A 288 -37.37 22.08 1.99
N TRP A 289 -36.84 23.13 2.61
CA TRP A 289 -36.50 23.16 4.02
C TRP A 289 -37.39 24.09 4.88
N GLU A 290 -38.46 24.65 4.32
CA GLU A 290 -39.35 25.62 4.99
C GLU A 290 -39.92 25.10 6.31
N ASN A 291 -40.37 23.83 6.32
CA ASN A 291 -40.97 23.18 7.48
C ASN A 291 -40.02 22.17 8.16
N ASN A 292 -38.71 22.39 8.05
CA ASN A 292 -37.73 21.48 8.64
C ASN A 292 -37.79 21.51 10.18
N PRO A 293 -38.04 20.37 10.85
CA PRO A 293 -38.24 20.34 12.30
C PRO A 293 -36.95 20.62 13.10
N TYR A 294 -35.79 20.62 12.44
CA TYR A 294 -34.48 20.85 13.06
C TYR A 294 -33.99 22.30 12.92
N GLY A 295 -34.83 23.20 12.40
CA GLY A 295 -34.54 24.63 12.29
C GLY A 295 -34.63 25.15 10.85
N ALA A 296 -34.90 26.45 10.73
CA ALA A 296 -34.97 27.14 9.44
C ALA A 296 -33.59 27.24 8.76
N PRO A 297 -33.53 27.35 7.42
CA PRO A 297 -32.30 27.69 6.72
C PRO A 297 -31.69 29.01 7.19
N PHE A 298 -30.35 29.08 7.24
CA PHE A 298 -29.59 30.26 7.63
C PHE A 298 -28.37 30.45 6.74
N ILE A 299 -27.80 31.66 6.71
CA ILE A 299 -26.58 31.95 5.95
C ILE A 299 -25.38 31.89 6.89
N LEU A 300 -24.36 31.14 6.49
CA LEU A 300 -23.05 31.10 7.14
C LEU A 300 -21.96 31.06 6.08
N GLU A 301 -20.98 31.97 6.19
CA GLU A 301 -19.87 32.11 5.24
C GLU A 301 -20.35 32.27 3.78
N GLY A 302 -21.43 33.04 3.57
CA GLY A 302 -21.95 33.35 2.25
C GLY A 302 -22.71 32.22 1.54
N ARG A 303 -23.03 31.12 2.24
CA ARG A 303 -23.86 30.02 1.71
C ARG A 303 -25.08 29.78 2.59
N TRP A 304 -26.17 29.36 1.96
CA TRP A 304 -27.30 28.78 2.68
C TRP A 304 -26.88 27.47 3.33
N ARG A 305 -27.33 27.25 4.55
CA ARG A 305 -27.15 26.00 5.31
C ARG A 305 -28.42 25.69 6.07
N VAL A 306 -28.59 24.42 6.46
CA VAL A 306 -29.69 23.98 7.30
C VAL A 306 -29.22 22.87 8.22
N VAL A 307 -29.69 22.85 9.47
CA VAL A 307 -29.50 21.69 10.35
C VAL A 307 -30.51 20.62 9.95
N ARG A 308 -30.07 19.41 9.63
CA ARG A 308 -30.97 18.29 9.26
C ARG A 308 -30.56 16.99 9.94
N LYS A 309 -31.50 16.04 9.97
CA LYS A 309 -31.23 14.68 10.46
C LYS A 309 -30.13 14.00 9.61
N ARG A 310 -29.18 13.35 10.29
CA ARG A 310 -28.19 12.49 9.65
C ARG A 310 -28.84 11.22 9.11
N PRO A 311 -28.39 10.71 7.95
CA PRO A 311 -28.81 9.39 7.47
C PRO A 311 -28.32 8.26 8.39
N PHE A 312 -27.14 8.43 9.00
CA PHE A 312 -26.53 7.46 9.90
C PHE A 312 -25.94 8.15 11.13
N ARG A 313 -26.11 7.51 12.29
CA ARG A 313 -25.51 7.92 13.56
C ARG A 313 -24.44 6.96 14.04
N ASP A 314 -24.58 5.69 13.67
CA ASP A 314 -23.69 4.60 14.05
C ASP A 314 -22.85 4.17 12.84
N ALA A 315 -21.54 4.03 13.05
CA ALA A 315 -20.60 3.67 11.99
C ALA A 315 -20.87 2.27 11.42
N GLY A 316 -21.18 1.29 12.28
CA GLY A 316 -21.44 -0.09 11.85
C GLY A 316 -22.69 -0.20 10.97
N ASN A 317 -23.77 0.45 11.38
CA ASN A 317 -25.00 0.55 10.62
C ASN A 317 -24.79 1.28 9.28
N MET A 318 -23.96 2.33 9.26
CA MET A 318 -23.58 3.00 8.00
C MET A 318 -22.89 2.03 7.05
N ILE A 319 -21.84 1.35 7.51
CA ILE A 319 -21.08 0.38 6.68
C ILE A 319 -22.00 -0.73 6.19
N LEU A 320 -22.88 -1.26 7.04
CA LEU A 320 -23.80 -2.33 6.69
C LEU A 320 -24.75 -1.92 5.56
N LYS A 321 -25.37 -0.73 5.64
CA LYS A 321 -26.31 -0.27 4.62
C LYS A 321 -25.64 0.18 3.34
N GLU A 322 -24.42 0.71 3.43
CA GLU A 322 -23.65 1.17 2.28
C GLU A 322 -22.82 0.05 1.64
N ALA A 323 -22.77 -1.16 2.20
CA ALA A 323 -21.86 -2.25 1.82
C ALA A 323 -21.79 -2.52 0.30
N THR A 324 -22.92 -2.46 -0.40
CA THR A 324 -23.02 -2.68 -1.85
C THR A 324 -22.51 -1.50 -2.69
N GLN A 325 -22.41 -0.31 -2.09
CA GLN A 325 -22.00 0.96 -2.70
C GLN A 325 -20.61 1.43 -2.25
N LEU A 326 -19.95 0.70 -1.33
CA LEU A 326 -18.63 1.03 -0.80
C LEU A 326 -17.51 0.97 -1.85
N GLY A 327 -17.75 0.49 -3.07
CA GLY A 327 -16.72 0.43 -4.12
C GLY A 327 -15.59 -0.55 -3.79
N VAL A 328 -15.90 -1.60 -3.03
CA VAL A 328 -14.99 -2.67 -2.61
C VAL A 328 -14.29 -3.36 -3.78
N GLY A 329 -13.21 -4.09 -3.49
CA GLY A 329 -12.55 -4.96 -4.46
C GLY A 329 -13.53 -5.92 -5.13
N LYS A 330 -13.39 -6.12 -6.44
CA LYS A 330 -14.33 -6.90 -7.26
C LYS A 330 -14.55 -8.34 -6.76
N ASP A 331 -13.54 -8.93 -6.12
CA ASP A 331 -13.55 -10.30 -5.61
C ASP A 331 -13.94 -10.36 -4.13
N MET A 332 -14.06 -9.21 -3.44
CA MET A 332 -14.57 -9.15 -2.07
C MET A 332 -16.10 -9.19 -2.09
N ASN A 333 -16.67 -10.29 -1.60
CA ASN A 333 -18.11 -10.48 -1.60
C ASN A 333 -18.80 -9.63 -0.51
N PRO A 334 -19.59 -8.61 -0.85
CA PRO A 334 -20.26 -7.75 0.15
C PRO A 334 -21.24 -8.51 1.04
N ASN A 335 -21.79 -9.64 0.57
CA ASN A 335 -22.71 -10.47 1.36
C ASN A 335 -22.01 -11.29 2.45
N SER A 336 -20.67 -11.33 2.45
CA SER A 336 -19.87 -12.01 3.48
C SER A 336 -19.34 -11.06 4.56
N ILE A 337 -19.82 -9.81 4.55
CA ILE A 337 -19.34 -8.77 5.46
C ILE A 337 -19.68 -9.12 6.91
N ILE A 338 -18.69 -9.04 7.78
CA ILE A 338 -18.85 -9.08 9.23
C ILE A 338 -18.35 -7.76 9.77
N ILE A 339 -19.18 -7.07 10.54
CA ILE A 339 -18.83 -5.80 11.17
C ILE A 339 -18.79 -6.05 12.66
N ARG A 340 -17.68 -5.68 13.30
CA ARG A 340 -17.51 -5.78 14.74
C ARG A 340 -17.39 -4.38 15.33
N ASP A 341 -18.11 -4.14 16.42
CA ASP A 341 -18.03 -2.87 17.14
C ASP A 341 -16.69 -2.71 17.89
N HIS A 342 -16.61 -1.71 18.76
CA HIS A 342 -15.37 -1.43 19.49
C HIS A 342 -14.90 -2.59 20.36
N ASP A 343 -15.80 -3.16 21.17
CA ASP A 343 -15.43 -4.22 22.11
C ASP A 343 -15.16 -5.53 21.37
N GLU A 344 -16.01 -5.88 20.40
CA GLU A 344 -15.83 -7.06 19.56
C GLU A 344 -14.55 -6.97 18.72
N THR A 345 -14.18 -5.77 18.24
CA THR A 345 -12.94 -5.57 17.50
C THR A 345 -11.74 -5.79 18.40
N ILE A 346 -11.76 -5.26 19.62
CA ILE A 346 -10.68 -5.50 20.59
C ILE A 346 -10.60 -7.00 20.88
N GLU A 347 -11.70 -7.68 21.18
CA GLU A 347 -11.72 -9.09 21.58
C GLU A 347 -11.24 -10.04 20.46
N HIS A 348 -11.73 -9.85 19.23
CA HIS A 348 -11.59 -10.85 18.18
C HIS A 348 -10.50 -10.58 17.14
N VAL A 349 -10.03 -9.34 17.02
CA VAL A 349 -8.95 -9.02 16.08
C VAL A 349 -7.59 -9.30 16.72
N ASP A 350 -6.65 -9.81 15.91
CA ASP A 350 -5.28 -10.07 16.34
C ASP A 350 -4.68 -8.82 17.02
N LYS A 351 -4.21 -9.00 18.26
CA LYS A 351 -3.65 -7.90 19.05
C LYS A 351 -2.40 -7.30 18.40
N ALA A 352 -1.68 -8.06 17.57
CA ALA A 352 -0.50 -7.57 16.85
C ALA A 352 -0.86 -6.42 15.89
N ILE A 353 -1.95 -6.55 15.15
CA ILE A 353 -2.38 -5.51 14.20
C ILE A 353 -2.95 -4.28 14.93
N LEU A 354 -3.69 -4.50 16.02
CA LEU A 354 -4.15 -3.40 16.87
C LEU A 354 -2.96 -2.64 17.50
N THR A 355 -1.90 -3.36 17.86
CA THR A 355 -0.67 -2.79 18.40
C THR A 355 0.09 -1.95 17.35
N GLU A 356 0.14 -2.39 16.10
CA GLU A 356 0.70 -1.61 14.99
C GLU A 356 -0.06 -0.30 14.74
N MET A 357 -1.39 -0.36 14.82
CA MET A 357 -2.26 0.81 14.66
C MET A 357 -2.12 1.80 15.84
N LEU A 358 -2.04 1.33 17.07
CA LEU A 358 -2.04 2.19 18.25
C LEU A 358 -0.65 2.67 18.70
N ASP A 359 0.42 2.06 18.18
CA ASP A 359 1.80 2.48 18.44
C ASP A 359 2.63 2.25 17.16
N PRO A 360 2.63 3.19 16.21
CA PRO A 360 3.32 3.06 14.90
C PRO A 360 4.83 3.24 14.98
N ARG A 361 5.50 2.41 15.78
CA ARG A 361 6.96 2.34 15.75
C ARG A 361 7.44 1.63 14.49
N TYR A 362 8.53 2.13 13.94
CA TYR A 362 9.20 1.48 12.83
C TYR A 362 9.90 0.19 13.31
N PRO A 363 10.13 -0.81 12.42
CA PRO A 363 10.71 -2.09 12.85
C PRO A 363 12.06 -1.98 13.54
N TRP A 364 12.88 -1.00 13.16
CA TRP A 364 14.21 -0.77 13.75
C TRP A 364 14.17 -0.09 15.12
N GLU A 365 12.99 0.32 15.59
CA GLU A 365 12.77 0.96 16.91
C GLU A 365 12.29 -0.05 17.97
N ASN A 366 12.13 -1.32 17.59
CA ASN A 366 11.71 -2.39 18.48
C ASN A 366 12.81 -2.87 19.42
#